data_AF-R0KNR5-F1
#
_entry.id   AF-R0KNR5-F1
#
_cell.length_a   1.000
_cell.length_b   1.000
_cell.length_c   1.000
_cell.angle_alpha   90.00
_cell.angle_beta   90.00
_cell.angle_gamma   90.00
#
_symmetry.space_group_name_H-M   'P 1'
#
loop_
_entity.id
_entity.type
_entity.pdbx_description
1 polymer ?
#
loop_
_entity_poly.entity_id
_entity_poly.type
_entity_poly.pdbx_seq_one_letter_code
_entity_poly.pdbx_strand_id
1 'polypeptide(L)'
;MDCKWKDCGLKNVEDLSNHIKIHIRDQKDNVCLWEGCSRFNESNASRGGFYTHCKSHAGDRNYKCNICDIDFSNVNVYYRHKRKHTLLEKKEEVNIAKISILGDLLTFHKKRTEDLLEDVAFKSDNLKFINGEIVEVITKYIKGENIYTDVKFWDQYLRK
;
A
#
# COMPACT_ATOMS: atom_id res chain seq x y z
N MET A 1 -13.11 -35.89 18.79
CA MET A 1 -11.88 -36.43 18.16
C MET A 1 -11.32 -37.54 19.04
N ASP A 2 -10.56 -38.48 18.50
CA ASP A 2 -10.02 -39.61 19.29
C ASP A 2 -8.64 -39.28 19.85
N CYS A 3 -8.40 -39.67 21.10
CA CYS A 3 -7.07 -39.59 21.68
C CYS A 3 -6.24 -40.80 21.24
N LYS A 4 -5.13 -40.54 20.54
CA LYS A 4 -4.18 -41.59 20.13
C LYS A 4 -2.93 -41.64 21.02
N TRP A 5 -3.06 -41.15 22.25
CA TRP A 5 -1.99 -41.31 23.23
C TRP A 5 -1.88 -42.78 23.63
N LYS A 6 -0.66 -43.32 23.65
CA LYS A 6 -0.39 -44.71 24.01
C LYS A 6 -1.07 -45.05 25.33
N ASP A 7 -1.80 -46.16 25.36
CA ASP A 7 -2.52 -46.69 26.54
C ASP A 7 -3.68 -45.81 27.05
N CYS A 8 -4.13 -44.80 26.29
CA CYS A 8 -5.28 -43.96 26.69
C CYS A 8 -6.64 -44.53 26.26
N GLY A 9 -6.79 -44.92 24.99
CA GLY A 9 -8.00 -45.56 24.46
C GLY A 9 -9.28 -44.71 24.40
N LEU A 10 -9.25 -43.43 24.79
CA LEU A 10 -10.44 -42.56 24.78
C LEU A 10 -10.84 -42.14 23.36
N LYS A 11 -12.10 -42.40 23.01
CA LYS A 11 -12.74 -42.05 21.74
C LYS A 11 -13.81 -40.99 21.94
N ASN A 12 -14.13 -40.25 20.88
CA ASN A 12 -15.18 -39.21 20.90
C ASN A 12 -14.98 -38.14 21.98
N VAL A 13 -13.74 -37.73 22.23
CA VAL A 13 -13.44 -36.65 23.18
C VAL A 13 -13.94 -35.32 22.60
N GLU A 14 -14.85 -34.66 23.35
CA GLU A 14 -15.46 -33.38 22.99
C GLU A 14 -14.40 -32.26 22.97
N ASP A 15 -13.62 -32.14 24.04
CA ASP A 15 -12.48 -31.22 24.13
C ASP A 15 -11.16 -31.99 24.22
N LEU A 16 -10.69 -32.46 23.05
CA LEU A 16 -9.43 -33.17 22.94
C LEU A 16 -8.26 -32.32 23.45
N SER A 17 -8.32 -30.98 23.33
CA SER A 17 -7.22 -30.11 23.73
C SER A 17 -7.06 -30.02 25.24
N ASN A 18 -8.16 -29.93 25.98
CA ASN A 18 -8.09 -30.00 27.45
C ASN A 18 -7.71 -31.41 27.92
N HIS A 19 -8.22 -32.45 27.26
CA HIS A 19 -7.90 -33.83 27.60
C HIS A 19 -6.39 -34.12 27.51
N ILE A 20 -5.70 -33.77 26.41
CA ILE A 20 -4.27 -34.09 26.23
C ILE A 20 -3.35 -33.42 27.26
N LYS A 21 -3.81 -32.38 27.99
CA LYS A 21 -3.04 -31.74 29.05
C LYS A 21 -2.68 -32.71 30.17
N ILE A 22 -3.51 -33.74 30.42
CA ILE A 22 -3.22 -34.76 31.45
C ILE A 22 -1.99 -35.57 31.06
N HIS A 23 -1.91 -36.02 29.79
CA HIS A 23 -0.77 -36.75 29.26
C HIS A 23 0.50 -35.90 29.33
N ILE A 24 0.41 -34.64 28.93
CA ILE A 24 1.54 -33.70 28.99
C ILE A 24 2.01 -33.49 30.44
N ARG A 25 1.09 -33.44 31.41
CA ARG A 25 1.42 -33.27 32.83
C ARG A 25 2.15 -34.50 33.40
N ASP A 26 1.69 -35.69 33.05
CA ASP A 26 2.20 -36.95 33.59
C ASP A 26 3.50 -37.42 32.90
N GLN A 27 3.78 -36.94 31.68
CA GLN A 27 5.06 -37.16 31.01
C GLN A 27 6.18 -36.28 31.58
N LYS A 28 7.11 -36.93 32.29
CA LYS A 28 8.27 -36.28 32.93
C LYS A 28 9.43 -36.05 31.96
N ASP A 29 9.61 -36.93 30.98
CA ASP A 29 10.76 -36.90 30.06
C ASP A 29 10.54 -36.02 28.82
N ASN A 30 9.42 -35.29 28.79
CA ASN A 30 9.02 -34.46 27.65
C ASN A 30 8.97 -35.23 26.31
N VAL A 31 8.61 -36.52 26.40
CA VAL A 31 8.46 -37.43 25.26
C VAL A 31 6.99 -37.50 24.81
N CYS A 32 6.78 -37.52 23.50
CA CYS A 32 5.45 -37.66 22.93
C CYS A 32 5.14 -39.15 22.70
N LEU A 33 4.07 -39.67 23.32
CA LEU A 33 3.63 -41.06 23.10
C LEU A 33 2.38 -41.13 22.21
N TRP A 34 2.21 -40.16 21.31
CA TRP A 34 1.10 -40.14 20.37
C TRP A 34 1.34 -41.09 19.19
N GLU A 35 0.47 -42.08 19.00
CA GLU A 35 0.60 -43.07 17.93
C GLU A 35 0.58 -42.42 16.54
N GLY A 36 1.58 -42.71 15.73
CA GLY A 36 1.79 -42.11 14.41
C GLY A 36 2.40 -40.70 14.42
N CYS A 37 2.90 -40.23 15.57
CA CYS A 37 3.67 -38.99 15.63
C CYS A 37 5.08 -39.19 15.04
N SER A 38 5.56 -38.19 14.29
CA SER A 38 6.92 -38.18 13.74
C SER A 38 8.02 -38.07 14.80
N ARG A 39 7.68 -37.67 16.03
CA ARG A 39 8.58 -37.56 17.18
C ARG A 39 8.18 -38.51 18.31
N PHE A 40 7.66 -39.67 17.95
CA PHE A 40 7.21 -40.67 18.91
C PHE A 40 8.37 -41.13 19.81
N ASN A 41 8.16 -41.06 21.12
CA ASN A 41 9.15 -41.39 22.15
C ASN A 41 10.46 -40.61 22.06
N GLU A 42 10.48 -39.47 21.36
CA GLU A 42 11.63 -38.57 21.28
C GLU A 42 11.50 -37.45 22.32
N SER A 43 12.60 -37.15 23.00
CA SER A 43 12.62 -36.06 23.99
C SER A 43 12.67 -34.70 23.30
N ASN A 44 11.79 -33.79 23.73
CA ASN A 44 11.81 -32.41 23.28
C ASN A 44 12.84 -31.59 24.06
N ALA A 45 13.50 -30.66 23.37
CA ALA A 45 14.52 -29.79 23.96
C ALA A 45 14.03 -28.90 25.12
N SER A 46 12.72 -28.71 25.29
CA SER A 46 12.15 -27.96 26.42
C SER A 46 10.71 -28.38 26.73
N ARG A 47 10.30 -28.16 27.99
CA ARG A 47 8.92 -28.39 28.46
C ARG A 47 7.88 -27.57 27.67
N GLY A 48 8.20 -26.31 27.36
CA GLY A 48 7.32 -25.44 26.56
C GLY A 48 7.17 -25.91 25.12
N GLY A 49 8.26 -26.40 24.51
CA GLY A 49 8.25 -27.01 23.17
C GLY A 49 7.42 -28.28 23.14
N PHE A 50 7.59 -29.16 24.14
CA PHE A 50 6.78 -30.36 24.32
C PHE A 50 5.28 -30.06 24.45
N TYR A 51 4.92 -29.10 25.31
CA TYR A 51 3.53 -28.68 25.50
C TYR A 51 2.88 -28.22 24.19
N THR A 52 3.60 -27.40 23.42
CA THR A 52 3.12 -26.87 22.13
C THR A 52 3.02 -27.96 21.07
N HIS A 53 3.99 -28.88 21.04
CA HIS A 53 4.01 -30.02 20.13
C HIS A 53 2.78 -30.92 20.36
N CYS A 54 2.53 -31.34 21.60
CA CYS A 54 1.40 -32.21 21.91
C CYS A 54 0.05 -31.55 21.63
N LYS A 55 -0.07 -30.23 21.86
CA LYS A 55 -1.28 -29.48 21.49
C LYS A 55 -1.64 -29.52 20.01
N SER A 56 -0.65 -29.71 19.13
CA SER A 56 -0.89 -29.83 17.69
C SER A 56 -1.69 -31.09 17.32
N HIS A 57 -1.63 -32.16 18.12
CA HIS A 57 -2.40 -33.38 17.90
C HIS A 57 -3.90 -33.18 18.12
N ALA A 58 -4.29 -32.25 19.00
CA ALA A 58 -5.68 -31.86 19.20
C ALA A 58 -6.18 -30.84 18.15
N GLY A 59 -5.34 -30.47 17.17
CA GLY A 59 -5.64 -29.40 16.21
C GLY A 59 -5.74 -28.03 16.87
N ASP A 60 -5.26 -27.88 18.10
CA ASP A 60 -5.48 -26.69 18.90
C ASP A 60 -4.58 -25.52 18.45
N ARG A 61 -5.18 -24.60 17.69
CA ARG A 61 -4.59 -23.34 17.25
C ARG A 61 -5.19 -22.18 18.04
N ASN A 62 -4.82 -22.09 19.31
CA ASN A 62 -5.34 -21.09 20.26
C ASN A 62 -5.10 -19.62 19.87
N TYR A 63 -4.14 -19.35 18.98
CA TYR A 63 -3.73 -17.98 18.68
C TYR A 63 -4.24 -17.57 17.31
N LYS A 64 -5.45 -17.02 17.28
CA LYS A 64 -6.08 -16.50 16.06
C LYS A 64 -5.66 -15.08 15.79
N CYS A 65 -5.28 -14.77 14.55
CA CYS A 65 -5.10 -13.39 14.14
C CYS A 65 -6.47 -12.71 14.02
N ASN A 66 -6.60 -11.49 14.55
CA ASN A 66 -7.82 -10.69 14.46
C ASN A 66 -7.85 -9.78 13.24
N ILE A 67 -6.81 -9.83 12.40
CA ILE A 67 -6.64 -9.02 11.18
C ILE A 67 -6.74 -9.90 9.93
N CYS A 68 -6.40 -11.20 10.04
CA CYS A 68 -6.56 -12.18 8.96
C CYS A 68 -6.93 -13.55 9.52
N ASP A 69 -7.42 -14.46 8.69
CA ASP A 69 -7.92 -15.78 9.10
C ASP A 69 -6.82 -16.83 9.31
N ILE A 70 -5.66 -16.41 9.84
CA ILE A 70 -4.54 -17.31 10.14
C ILE A 70 -4.50 -17.62 11.63
N ASP A 71 -4.58 -18.92 11.94
CA ASP A 71 -4.49 -19.45 13.29
C ASP A 71 -3.13 -20.11 13.55
N PHE A 72 -2.58 -19.90 14.75
CA PHE A 72 -1.28 -20.43 15.16
C PHE A 72 -1.40 -21.31 16.40
N SER A 73 -0.59 -22.37 16.46
CA SER A 73 -0.42 -23.22 17.65
C SER A 73 0.60 -22.66 18.66
N ASN A 74 1.42 -21.70 18.24
CA ASN A 74 2.51 -21.13 19.05
C ASN A 74 2.40 -19.60 19.19
N VAL A 75 2.45 -19.12 20.44
CA VAL A 75 2.34 -17.70 20.81
C VAL A 75 3.43 -16.81 20.20
N ASN A 76 4.68 -17.30 20.15
CA ASN A 76 5.80 -16.52 19.61
C ASN A 76 5.68 -16.33 18.09
N VAL A 77 5.17 -17.35 17.40
CA VAL A 77 4.91 -17.27 15.96
C VAL A 77 3.75 -16.32 15.69
N TYR A 78 2.69 -16.36 16.51
CA TYR A 78 1.57 -15.43 16.46
C TYR A 78 2.00 -13.97 16.65
N TYR A 79 2.76 -13.64 17.71
CA TYR A 79 3.20 -12.26 17.94
C TYR A 79 4.13 -11.75 16.83
N ARG A 80 5.01 -12.61 16.30
CA ARG A 80 5.85 -12.26 15.14
C ARG A 80 5.02 -11.99 13.90
N HIS A 81 3.96 -12.78 13.66
CA HIS A 81 3.02 -12.54 12.58
C HIS A 81 2.26 -11.21 12.78
N LYS A 82 1.71 -10.95 13.97
CA LYS A 82 0.97 -9.71 14.28
C LYS A 82 1.82 -8.45 14.09
N ARG A 83 3.11 -8.50 14.41
CA ARG A 83 4.05 -7.40 14.13
C ARG A 83 4.13 -7.03 12.65
N LYS A 84 3.92 -7.98 11.72
CA LYS A 84 3.89 -7.67 10.29
C LYS A 84 2.71 -6.78 9.92
N HIS A 85 1.53 -7.01 10.51
CA HIS A 85 0.36 -6.15 10.28
C HIS A 85 0.64 -4.72 10.72
N THR A 86 1.15 -4.50 11.94
CA THR A 86 1.51 -3.16 12.42
C THR A 86 2.57 -2.46 11.57
N LEU A 87 3.53 -3.21 11.00
CA LEU A 87 4.52 -2.64 10.08
C LEU A 87 3.92 -2.26 8.73
N LEU A 88 2.93 -3.03 8.25
CA LEU A 88 2.21 -2.72 7.02
C LEU A 88 1.31 -1.50 7.20
N GLU A 89 0.54 -1.42 8.29
CA GLU A 89 -0.28 -0.26 8.64
C GLU A 89 0.56 1.03 8.65
N LYS A 90 1.71 1.03 9.34
CA LYS A 90 2.63 2.18 9.34
C LYS A 90 3.19 2.53 7.97
N LYS A 91 3.44 1.52 7.11
CA LYS A 91 3.90 1.76 5.73
C LYS A 91 2.77 2.36 4.88
N GLU A 92 1.54 1.88 5.06
CA GLU A 92 0.35 2.40 4.39
C GLU A 92 0.11 3.86 4.78
N GLU A 93 0.19 4.22 6.06
CA GLU A 93 0.11 5.60 6.53
C GLU A 93 1.13 6.52 5.83
N VAL A 94 2.39 6.09 5.76
CA VAL A 94 3.45 6.85 5.07
C VAL A 94 3.19 6.93 3.56
N ASN A 95 2.69 5.87 2.94
CA ASN A 95 2.38 5.87 1.51
C ASN A 95 1.21 6.81 1.19
N ILE A 96 0.17 6.82 2.03
CA ILE A 96 -0.96 7.76 1.91
C ILE A 96 -0.46 9.20 1.99
N ALA A 97 0.41 9.52 2.96
CA ALA A 97 0.99 10.85 3.08
C ALA A 97 1.80 11.26 1.83
N LYS A 98 2.59 10.34 1.26
CA LYS A 98 3.33 10.58 0.00
C LYS A 98 2.41 10.81 -1.19
N ILE A 99 1.33 10.03 -1.32
CA ILE A 99 0.34 10.18 -2.39
C ILE A 99 -0.34 11.55 -2.30
N SER A 100 -0.68 12.00 -1.08
CA SER A 100 -1.25 13.33 -0.85
C SER A 100 -0.32 14.43 -1.37
N ILE A 101 0.96 14.41 -1.00
CA ILE A 101 1.95 15.41 -1.44
C ILE A 101 2.10 15.41 -2.97
N LEU A 102 2.12 14.23 -3.59
CA LEU A 102 2.20 14.12 -5.05
C LEU A 102 0.94 14.69 -5.73
N GLY A 103 -0.24 14.51 -5.12
CA GLY A 103 -1.48 15.14 -5.58
C GLY A 103 -1.39 16.67 -5.57
N ASP A 104 -0.92 17.25 -4.48
CA ASP A 104 -0.75 18.71 -4.36
C ASP A 104 0.26 19.25 -5.38
N LEU A 105 1.38 18.52 -5.58
CA LEU A 105 2.39 18.90 -6.57
C LEU A 105 1.84 18.86 -8.01
N LEU A 106 1.06 17.83 -8.34
CA LEU A 106 0.43 17.69 -9.64
C LEU A 106 -0.58 18.81 -9.91
N THR A 107 -1.41 19.15 -8.92
CA THR A 107 -2.38 20.25 -9.05
C THR A 107 -1.68 21.60 -9.21
N PHE A 108 -0.60 21.84 -8.46
CA PHE A 108 0.24 23.03 -8.62
C PHE A 108 0.83 23.13 -10.04
N HIS A 109 1.46 22.06 -10.53
CA HIS A 109 2.06 22.07 -11.86
C HIS A 109 1.00 22.23 -12.96
N LYS A 110 -0.17 21.59 -12.82
CA LYS A 110 -1.28 21.74 -13.77
C LYS A 110 -1.70 23.22 -13.89
N LYS A 111 -1.96 23.88 -12.76
CA LYS A 111 -2.34 25.30 -12.75
C LYS A 111 -1.26 26.17 -13.39
N ARG A 112 0.00 25.96 -13.03
CA ARG A 112 1.13 26.71 -13.61
C ARG A 112 1.24 26.50 -15.12
N THR A 113 0.96 25.31 -15.62
CA THR A 113 0.93 25.04 -17.06
C THR A 113 -0.22 25.78 -17.75
N GLU A 114 -1.41 25.83 -17.13
CA GLU A 114 -2.54 26.60 -17.63
C GLU A 114 -2.20 28.11 -17.72
N ASP A 115 -1.66 28.69 -16.64
CA ASP A 115 -1.24 30.10 -16.61
C ASP A 115 -0.21 30.43 -17.73
N LEU A 116 0.74 29.53 -17.97
CA LEU A 116 1.74 29.69 -19.04
C LEU A 116 1.13 29.58 -20.44
N LEU A 117 0.14 28.71 -20.63
CA LEU A 117 -0.57 28.58 -21.90
C LEU A 117 -1.38 29.84 -22.22
N GLU A 118 -2.00 30.44 -21.21
CA GLU A 118 -2.71 31.71 -21.36
C GLU A 118 -1.76 32.85 -21.75
N ASP A 119 -0.60 32.97 -21.09
CA ASP A 119 0.42 33.97 -21.44
C ASP A 119 0.95 33.79 -22.87
N VAL A 120 1.21 32.53 -23.29
CA VAL A 120 1.63 32.22 -24.65
C VAL A 120 0.54 32.56 -25.67
N ALA A 121 -0.72 32.24 -25.38
CA ALA A 121 -1.84 32.57 -26.26
C ALA A 121 -1.99 34.09 -26.43
N PHE A 122 -1.93 34.85 -25.33
CA PHE A 122 -1.97 36.31 -25.37
C PHE A 122 -0.83 36.90 -26.22
N LYS A 123 0.41 36.43 -26.02
CA LYS A 123 1.56 36.86 -26.82
C LYS A 123 1.41 36.48 -28.29
N SER A 124 0.87 35.30 -28.59
CA SER A 124 0.60 34.85 -29.97
C SER A 124 -0.41 35.75 -30.67
N ASP A 125 -1.50 36.12 -29.99
CA ASP A 125 -2.53 36.98 -30.57
C ASP A 125 -2.03 38.41 -30.79
N ASN A 126 -1.21 38.94 -29.88
CA ASN A 126 -0.54 40.23 -30.08
C ASN A 126 0.40 40.19 -31.31
N LEU A 127 1.18 39.12 -31.48
CA LEU A 127 2.04 38.94 -32.66
C LEU A 127 1.24 38.88 -33.96
N LYS A 128 0.11 38.15 -33.99
CA LYS A 128 -0.78 38.10 -35.16
C LYS A 128 -1.34 39.48 -35.49
N PHE A 129 -1.76 40.23 -34.47
CA PHE A 129 -2.26 41.59 -34.63
C PHE A 129 -1.19 42.50 -35.27
N ILE A 130 0.00 42.58 -34.67
CA ILE A 130 1.12 43.39 -35.19
C ILE A 130 1.48 42.97 -36.63
N ASN A 131 1.54 41.67 -36.90
CA ASN A 131 1.84 41.18 -38.23
C ASN A 131 0.76 41.58 -39.26
N GLY A 132 -0.51 41.59 -38.86
CA GLY A 132 -1.62 42.09 -39.69
C GLY A 132 -1.48 43.57 -40.03
N GLU A 133 -1.19 44.41 -39.04
CA GLU A 133 -0.95 45.85 -39.22
C GLU A 133 0.23 46.11 -40.18
N ILE A 134 1.34 45.37 -40.03
CA ILE A 134 2.50 45.46 -40.92
C ILE A 134 2.13 45.08 -42.36
N VAL A 135 1.39 43.99 -42.54
CA VAL A 135 0.91 43.56 -43.87
C VAL A 135 0.01 44.60 -44.50
N GLU A 136 -0.86 45.25 -43.74
CA GLU A 136 -1.71 46.35 -44.25
C GLU A 136 -0.87 47.51 -44.77
N VAL A 137 0.10 47.99 -43.97
CA VAL A 137 1.03 49.08 -44.36
C VAL A 137 1.78 48.73 -45.64
N ILE A 138 2.36 47.53 -45.72
CA ILE A 138 3.08 47.06 -46.91
C ILE A 138 2.16 46.99 -48.13
N THR A 139 0.93 46.48 -47.95
CA THR A 139 -0.04 46.35 -49.05
C THR A 139 -0.43 47.72 -49.62
N LYS A 140 -0.67 48.71 -48.76
CA LYS A 140 -0.98 50.09 -49.17
C LYS A 140 0.17 50.73 -49.94
N TYR A 141 1.41 50.53 -49.47
CA TYR A 141 2.61 50.98 -50.16
C TYR A 141 2.72 50.38 -51.58
N ILE A 142 2.55 49.06 -51.72
CA ILE A 142 2.63 48.37 -53.02
C ILE A 142 1.56 48.87 -54.01
N LYS A 143 0.38 49.25 -53.51
CA LYS A 143 -0.70 49.82 -54.33
C LYS A 143 -0.46 51.28 -54.77
N GLY A 144 0.63 51.92 -54.34
CA GLY A 144 0.97 53.30 -54.68
C GLY A 144 0.21 54.35 -53.87
N GLU A 145 -0.42 53.96 -52.75
CA GLU A 145 -1.05 54.90 -51.82
C GLU A 145 0.04 55.69 -51.09
N ASN A 146 -0.03 57.03 -51.10
CA ASN A 146 0.95 57.87 -50.39
C ASN A 146 0.67 57.86 -48.88
N ILE A 147 1.17 56.82 -48.22
CA ILE A 147 1.07 56.62 -46.78
C ILE A 147 2.11 57.41 -45.97
N TYR A 148 3.17 57.94 -46.59
CA TYR A 148 4.27 58.61 -45.86
C TYR A 148 3.90 60.02 -45.37
N THR A 149 3.02 60.71 -46.09
CA THR A 149 2.58 62.06 -45.72
C THR A 149 1.21 62.09 -45.03
N ASP A 150 0.54 60.94 -44.93
CA ASP A 150 -0.76 60.83 -44.25
C ASP A 150 -0.57 60.73 -42.73
N VAL A 151 -0.49 61.89 -42.09
CA VAL A 151 -0.34 62.00 -40.62
C VAL A 151 -1.50 61.34 -39.88
N LYS A 152 -2.73 61.36 -40.44
CA LYS A 152 -3.90 60.72 -39.81
C LYS A 152 -3.78 59.20 -39.84
N PHE A 153 -3.18 58.64 -40.89
CA PHE A 153 -2.92 57.20 -40.98
C PHE A 153 -1.92 56.71 -39.93
N TRP A 154 -0.90 57.51 -39.58
CA TRP A 154 0.08 57.11 -38.55
C TRP A 154 -0.38 57.38 -37.11
N ASP A 155 -1.32 58.30 -36.92
CA ASP A 155 -1.87 58.68 -35.61
C ASP A 155 -2.53 57.48 -34.88
N GLN A 156 -3.06 56.50 -35.62
CA GLN A 156 -3.66 55.28 -35.05
C GLN A 156 -2.64 54.30 -34.45
N TYR A 157 -1.37 54.39 -34.86
CA TYR A 157 -0.28 53.51 -34.40
C TYR A 157 0.57 54.14 -33.29
N LEU A 158 0.69 55.48 -33.29
CA LEU A 158 1.56 56.23 -32.37
C LEU A 158 0.89 56.61 -31.04
N ARG A 159 -0.41 56.34 -30.86
CA ARG A 159 -1.20 56.76 -29.69
C ARG A 159 -1.53 55.65 -28.67
N LYS A 160 -0.82 54.53 -28.65
CA LYS A 160 -1.03 53.45 -27.66
C LYS A 160 0.14 53.33 -26.68
#